data_AF-A0A3S4FWN8-F1
#
_entry.id   AF-A0A3S4FWN8-F1
#
_cell.length_a   1.000
_cell.length_b   1.000
_cell.length_c   1.000
_cell.angle_alpha   90.00
_cell.angle_beta   90.00
_cell.angle_gamma   90.00
#
_symmetry.space_group_name_H-M   'P 1'
#
loop_
_entity.id
_entity.type
_entity.pdbx_description
1 polymer ?
#
loop_
_entity_poly.entity_id
_entity_poly.type
_entity_poly.pdbx_seq_one_letter_code
_entity_poly.pdbx_strand_id
1 'polypeptide(L)'
;MIERAAVSIVDIPVNIKHIAVNGHNFDTGAGFPTTCFKGAAFILVLKNADVAEFTWTVEAPWVSVGNGMVNLTGKGNGVPVTITGTSKKQGEGFVQFLTGALVYQQGGSQTGRRQTKPASQNK
;
A
#
# COMPACT_ATOMS: atom_id res chain seq x y z
N MET A 1 22.32 40.04 -30.40
CA MET A 1 22.17 39.56 -29.01
C MET A 1 21.25 38.34 -29.06
N ILE A 2 21.65 37.22 -28.45
CA ILE A 2 20.76 36.06 -28.28
C ILE A 2 20.34 36.07 -26.82
N GLU A 3 19.05 36.28 -26.53
CA GLU A 3 18.49 35.99 -25.22
C GLU A 3 18.54 34.48 -24.99
N ARG A 4 19.31 34.05 -23.99
CA ARG A 4 19.17 32.69 -23.47
C ARG A 4 18.00 32.71 -22.50
N ALA A 5 16.90 32.06 -22.85
CA ALA A 5 15.83 31.79 -21.90
C ALA A 5 16.44 30.99 -20.72
N ALA A 6 16.24 31.47 -19.51
CA ALA A 6 16.59 30.71 -18.32
C ALA A 6 15.67 29.48 -18.28
N VAL A 7 16.26 28.28 -18.31
CA VAL A 7 15.54 27.04 -18.06
C VAL A 7 15.46 26.86 -16.55
N SER A 8 14.26 26.97 -15.99
CA SER A 8 14.02 26.60 -14.59
C SER A 8 13.82 25.09 -14.50
N ILE A 9 14.70 24.41 -13.77
CA ILE A 9 14.47 23.01 -13.38
C ILE A 9 13.51 23.05 -12.19
N VAL A 10 12.31 22.48 -12.36
CA VAL A 10 11.33 22.35 -11.29
C VAL A 10 11.32 20.89 -10.85
N ASP A 11 11.74 20.62 -9.62
CA ASP A 11 11.56 19.32 -8.99
C ASP A 11 10.07 19.14 -8.67
N ILE A 12 9.38 18.35 -9.48
CA ILE A 12 7.97 18.01 -9.23
C ILE A 12 7.96 16.85 -8.23
N PRO A 13 7.40 17.02 -7.02
CA PRO A 13 7.42 15.97 -6.02
C PRO A 13 6.57 14.78 -6.47
N VAL A 14 7.19 13.60 -6.51
CA VAL A 14 6.50 12.32 -6.77
C VAL A 14 5.79 11.89 -5.50
N ASN A 15 4.49 11.61 -5.62
CA ASN A 15 3.65 11.20 -4.50
C ASN A 15 2.73 10.05 -4.92
N ILE A 16 2.20 9.32 -3.95
CA ILE A 16 1.10 8.38 -4.23
C ILE A 16 -0.16 9.21 -4.57
N LYS A 17 -0.78 8.92 -5.72
CA LYS A 17 -2.06 9.51 -6.15
C LYS A 17 -3.24 8.83 -5.47
N HIS A 18 -3.30 7.51 -5.53
CA HIS A 18 -4.33 6.67 -4.89
C HIS A 18 -3.85 5.21 -4.85
N ILE A 19 -4.61 4.38 -4.13
CA ILE A 19 -4.42 2.93 -4.07
C ILE A 19 -5.54 2.26 -4.86
N ALA A 20 -5.20 1.45 -5.86
CA ALA A 20 -6.18 0.74 -6.69
C ALA A 20 -6.31 -0.73 -6.28
N VAL A 21 -7.55 -1.20 -6.14
CA VAL A 21 -7.89 -2.57 -5.75
C VAL A 21 -9.13 -3.01 -6.51
N ASN A 22 -9.00 -4.02 -7.38
CA ASN A 22 -10.14 -4.61 -8.09
C ASN A 22 -11.10 -3.59 -8.73
N GLY A 23 -10.55 -2.52 -9.34
CA GLY A 23 -11.33 -1.45 -9.98
C GLY A 23 -11.82 -0.33 -9.05
N HIS A 24 -11.55 -0.40 -7.74
CA HIS A 24 -11.84 0.66 -6.78
C HIS A 24 -10.58 1.42 -6.39
N ASN A 25 -10.73 2.72 -6.12
CA ASN A 25 -9.63 3.60 -5.71
C ASN A 25 -9.85 4.09 -4.29
N PHE A 26 -8.80 4.01 -3.47
CA PHE A 26 -8.76 4.57 -2.12
C PHE A 26 -7.79 5.75 -2.08
N ASP A 27 -8.19 6.80 -1.35
CA ASP A 27 -7.31 7.91 -1.04
C ASP A 27 -6.16 7.48 -0.12
N THR A 28 -5.01 8.15 -0.25
CA THR A 28 -3.81 7.83 0.53
C THR A 28 -3.98 8.03 2.03
N GLY A 29 -4.90 8.90 2.44
CA GLY A 29 -5.25 9.15 3.86
C GLY A 29 -6.36 8.26 4.41
N ALA A 30 -6.92 7.33 3.63
CA ALA A 30 -8.07 6.53 4.06
C ALA A 30 -7.75 5.46 5.11
N GLY A 31 -6.48 5.33 5.53
CA GLY A 31 -6.04 4.25 6.43
C GLY A 31 -6.10 2.87 5.78
N PHE A 32 -6.25 2.81 4.46
CA PHE A 32 -6.24 1.56 3.70
C PHE A 32 -4.81 0.99 3.64
N PRO A 33 -4.66 -0.34 3.61
CA PRO A 33 -5.60 -1.37 4.06
C PRO A 33 -5.63 -1.50 5.60
N THR A 34 -6.79 -1.85 6.17
CA THR A 34 -6.93 -2.19 7.61
C THR A 34 -7.01 -3.69 7.88
N THR A 35 -7.12 -4.50 6.82
CA THR A 35 -7.18 -5.96 6.91
C THR A 35 -6.30 -6.58 5.84
N CYS A 36 -5.84 -7.81 6.07
CA CYS A 36 -5.08 -8.58 5.09
C CYS A 36 -5.48 -10.05 5.10
N PHE A 37 -5.25 -10.73 3.99
CA PHE A 37 -5.32 -12.18 3.87
C PHE A 37 -4.26 -12.63 2.86
N LYS A 38 -3.89 -13.91 2.88
CA LYS A 38 -2.93 -14.44 1.91
C LYS A 38 -3.50 -14.37 0.49
N GLY A 39 -2.76 -13.72 -0.41
CA GLY A 39 -3.18 -13.50 -1.80
C GLY A 39 -3.90 -12.16 -2.02
N ALA A 40 -4.10 -11.36 -0.98
CA ALA A 40 -4.58 -9.99 -1.16
C ALA A 40 -3.52 -9.16 -1.91
N ALA A 41 -3.96 -8.32 -2.82
CA ALA A 41 -3.07 -7.48 -3.59
C ALA A 41 -3.71 -6.12 -3.92
N PHE A 42 -2.87 -5.11 -4.07
CA PHE A 42 -3.27 -3.75 -4.44
C PHE A 42 -2.16 -3.06 -5.21
N ILE A 43 -2.51 -1.99 -5.93
CA ILE A 43 -1.60 -1.25 -6.79
C ILE A 43 -1.42 0.15 -6.21
N LEU A 44 -0.16 0.56 -6.03
CA LEU A 44 0.21 1.94 -5.76
C LEU A 44 0.18 2.71 -7.08
N VAL A 45 -0.61 3.77 -7.18
CA VAL A 45 -0.61 4.64 -8.36
C VAL A 45 0.10 5.93 -8.02
N LEU A 46 1.12 6.31 -8.79
CA LEU A 46 1.89 7.54 -8.56
C LEU A 46 1.27 8.75 -9.27
N LYS A 47 1.55 9.93 -8.74
CA LYS A 47 1.30 11.21 -9.39
C LYS A 47 2.57 11.62 -10.12
N ASN A 48 2.44 11.94 -11.41
CA ASN A 48 3.51 12.48 -12.25
C ASN A 48 4.73 11.56 -12.47
N ALA A 49 4.60 10.25 -12.24
CA ALA A 49 5.66 9.28 -12.51
C ALA A 49 5.08 7.88 -12.79
N ASP A 50 5.88 6.99 -13.36
CA ASP A 50 5.52 5.58 -13.53
C ASP A 50 6.14 4.75 -12.38
N VAL A 51 5.38 3.84 -11.81
CA VAL A 51 5.84 2.89 -10.77
C VAL A 51 7.03 2.04 -11.23
N ALA A 52 7.18 1.81 -12.52
CA ALA A 52 8.30 1.07 -13.11
C ALA A 52 9.63 1.85 -13.05
N GLU A 53 9.60 3.18 -12.84
CA GLU A 53 10.80 4.01 -12.67
C GLU A 53 11.41 3.87 -11.28
N PHE A 54 10.78 3.11 -10.37
CA PHE A 54 11.21 2.97 -8.99
C PHE A 54 11.67 1.54 -8.68
N THR A 55 12.67 1.44 -7.81
CA THR A 55 13.04 0.20 -7.14
C THR A 55 12.31 0.15 -5.81
N TRP A 56 11.48 -0.88 -5.63
CA TRP A 56 10.58 -0.99 -4.50
C TRP A 56 11.13 -1.92 -3.42
N THR A 57 11.02 -1.51 -2.16
CA THR A 57 11.44 -2.27 -0.98
C THR A 57 10.36 -2.25 0.10
N VAL A 58 10.37 -3.31 0.92
CA VAL A 58 9.48 -3.48 2.07
C VAL A 58 10.18 -4.38 3.09
N GLU A 59 10.07 -4.05 4.38
CA GLU A 59 10.74 -4.79 5.45
C GLU A 59 9.91 -5.96 5.98
N ALA A 60 8.61 -5.99 5.67
CA ALA A 60 7.71 -7.05 6.09
C ALA A 60 7.88 -8.31 5.21
N PRO A 61 8.33 -9.46 5.75
CA PRO A 61 8.67 -10.65 4.96
C PRO A 61 7.45 -11.35 4.32
N TRP A 62 6.25 -11.00 4.76
CA TRP A 62 4.97 -11.50 4.23
C TRP A 62 4.33 -10.51 3.23
N VAL A 63 5.09 -9.50 2.79
CA VAL A 63 4.71 -8.54 1.77
C VAL A 63 5.77 -8.57 0.67
N SER A 64 5.33 -8.55 -0.59
CA SER A 64 6.22 -8.32 -1.73
C SER A 64 5.70 -7.16 -2.57
N VAL A 65 6.62 -6.45 -3.21
CA VAL A 65 6.29 -5.32 -4.08
C VAL A 65 7.11 -5.40 -5.36
N GLY A 66 6.44 -5.20 -6.49
CA GLY A 66 7.07 -5.17 -7.81
C GLY A 66 6.25 -4.33 -8.77
N ASN A 67 6.89 -3.38 -9.45
CA ASN A 67 6.22 -2.44 -10.36
C ASN A 67 4.97 -1.79 -9.73
N GLY A 68 5.07 -1.35 -8.47
CA GLY A 68 3.94 -0.75 -7.73
C GLY A 68 2.83 -1.71 -7.31
N MET A 69 2.83 -2.97 -7.76
CA MET A 69 1.92 -4.02 -7.28
C MET A 69 2.43 -4.56 -5.94
N VAL A 70 1.59 -4.45 -4.91
CA VAL A 70 1.85 -4.97 -3.57
C VAL A 70 1.04 -6.24 -3.37
N ASN A 71 1.71 -7.32 -2.96
CA ASN A 71 1.11 -8.62 -2.69
C ASN A 71 1.35 -9.02 -1.23
N LEU A 72 0.29 -9.46 -0.56
CA LEU A 72 0.34 -9.97 0.81
C LEU A 72 0.41 -11.49 0.75
N THR A 73 1.58 -12.07 1.02
CA THR A 73 1.87 -13.49 0.85
C THR A 73 1.64 -14.31 2.12
N GLY A 74 1.41 -13.65 3.25
CA GLY A 74 1.27 -14.30 4.55
C GLY A 74 0.42 -13.53 5.55
N LYS A 75 0.57 -13.92 6.82
CA LYS A 75 -0.20 -13.36 7.93
C LYS A 75 0.42 -12.05 8.42
N GLY A 76 -0.34 -10.97 8.30
CA GLY A 76 -0.02 -9.71 8.97
C GLY A 76 -0.06 -9.83 10.49
N ASN A 77 0.70 -8.97 11.16
CA ASN A 77 0.86 -8.94 12.62
C ASN A 77 0.06 -7.81 13.28
N GLY A 78 -0.82 -7.12 12.54
CA GLY A 78 -1.55 -5.96 13.05
C GLY A 78 -0.71 -4.67 13.11
N VAL A 79 0.52 -4.67 12.60
CA VAL A 79 1.39 -3.49 12.55
C VAL A 79 1.35 -2.89 11.15
N PRO A 80 1.30 -1.55 11.01
CA PRO A 80 1.50 -0.87 9.73
C PRO A 80 2.81 -1.27 9.05
N VAL A 81 2.79 -1.31 7.71
CA VAL A 81 3.95 -1.62 6.88
C VAL A 81 4.30 -0.40 6.04
N THR A 82 5.58 -0.05 6.00
CA THR A 82 6.10 0.99 5.11
C THR A 82 6.65 0.35 3.84
N ILE A 83 6.15 0.82 2.70
CA ILE A 83 6.63 0.45 1.37
C ILE A 83 7.35 1.66 0.80
N THR A 84 8.59 1.46 0.35
CA THR A 84 9.44 2.53 -0.19
C THR A 84 9.76 2.27 -1.66
N GLY A 85 9.52 3.25 -2.51
CA GLY A 85 9.99 3.27 -3.89
C GLY A 85 11.12 4.29 -4.03
N THR A 86 12.32 3.84 -4.35
CA THR A 86 13.46 4.72 -4.64
C THR A 86 13.58 4.93 -6.13
N SER A 87 13.65 6.18 -6.61
CA SER A 87 13.79 6.43 -8.05
C SER A 87 15.05 5.78 -8.59
N LYS A 88 14.96 5.16 -9.76
CA LYS A 88 16.12 4.61 -10.48
C LYS A 88 16.98 5.71 -11.09
N LYS A 89 16.42 6.91 -11.28
CA LYS A 89 17.15 8.08 -11.77
C LYS A 89 17.87 8.73 -10.59
N GLN A 90 19.17 8.98 -10.75
CA GLN A 90 19.98 9.57 -9.69
C GLN A 90 19.45 10.97 -9.33
N GLY A 91 19.22 11.22 -8.05
CA GLY A 91 18.80 12.52 -7.53
C GLY A 91 17.29 12.77 -7.45
N GLU A 92 16.44 11.88 -7.99
CA GLU A 92 14.98 12.09 -8.04
C GLU A 92 14.20 11.65 -6.79
N GLY A 93 14.91 11.21 -5.73
CA GLY A 93 14.32 10.97 -4.42
C GLY A 93 13.59 9.62 -4.27
N PHE A 94 12.66 9.57 -3.31
CA PHE A 94 11.90 8.37 -2.94
C PHE A 94 10.43 8.71 -2.67
N VAL A 95 9.57 7.72 -2.79
CA VAL A 95 8.15 7.77 -2.40
C VAL A 95 7.89 6.72 -1.33
N GLN A 96 7.04 7.04 -0.35
CA GLN A 96 6.66 6.12 0.72
C GLN A 96 5.14 5.97 0.80
N PHE A 97 4.71 4.76 1.12
CA PHE A 97 3.35 4.43 1.48
C PHE A 97 3.33 3.69 2.80
N LEU A 98 2.57 4.19 3.77
CA LEU A 98 2.32 3.54 5.05
C LEU A 98 0.92 2.92 5.02
N THR A 99 0.84 1.60 5.19
CA THR A 99 -0.46 0.92 5.28
C THR A 99 -1.20 1.29 6.57
N GLY A 100 -2.48 0.97 6.66
CA GLY A 100 -3.13 0.82 7.96
C GLY A 100 -2.59 -0.36 8.77
N ALA A 101 -3.08 -0.54 9.99
CA ALA A 101 -2.78 -1.69 10.83
C ALA A 101 -3.36 -2.97 10.19
N LEU A 102 -2.49 -3.86 9.71
CA LEU A 102 -2.90 -5.01 8.91
C LEU A 102 -3.39 -6.18 9.76
N VAL A 103 -4.69 -6.19 10.09
CA VAL A 103 -5.33 -7.30 10.83
C VAL A 103 -5.59 -8.47 9.89
N TYR A 104 -5.01 -9.63 10.18
CA TYR A 104 -5.21 -10.81 9.34
C TYR A 104 -6.62 -11.37 9.48
N GLN A 105 -7.32 -11.48 8.35
CA GLN A 105 -8.59 -12.17 8.21
C GLN A 105 -8.33 -13.44 7.41
N GLN A 106 -8.49 -14.60 8.06
CA GLN A 106 -8.45 -15.86 7.32
C GLN A 106 -9.67 -15.91 6.39
N GLY A 107 -9.45 -16.14 5.10
CA GLY A 107 -10.52 -16.42 4.16
C GLY A 107 -11.36 -17.57 4.71
N GLY A 108 -12.62 -17.27 5.04
CA GLY A 108 -13.51 -18.26 5.63
C GLY A 108 -13.94 -19.26 4.56
N SER A 109 -13.65 -20.54 4.77
CA SER A 109 -14.75 -21.49 4.64
C SER A 109 -15.64 -21.22 5.85
N GLN A 110 -16.91 -20.90 5.66
CA GLN A 110 -17.85 -20.84 6.78
C GLN A 110 -17.93 -22.22 7.44
N THR A 111 -17.13 -22.47 8.47
CA THR A 111 -17.33 -23.57 9.41
C THR A 111 -17.55 -22.97 10.79
N GLY A 112 -18.82 -22.60 11.03
CA GLY A 112 -19.44 -22.53 12.34
C GLY A 112 -18.72 -21.71 13.42
N ARG A 113 -18.84 -20.38 13.38
CA ARG A 113 -18.96 -19.65 14.66
C ARG A 113 -20.30 -20.02 15.27
N ARG A 114 -20.30 -21.04 16.13
CA ARG A 114 -21.36 -21.22 17.14
C ARG A 114 -21.41 -19.91 17.93
N GLN A 115 -22.43 -19.10 17.68
CA GLN A 115 -22.87 -18.10 18.66
C GLN A 115 -23.25 -18.88 19.91
N THR A 116 -22.34 -18.99 20.87
CA THR A 116 -22.73 -19.29 22.24
C THR A 116 -23.47 -18.07 22.74
N LYS A 117 -24.81 -18.13 22.66
CA LYS A 117 -25.71 -17.24 23.37
C LYS A 117 -25.24 -17.15 24.84
N PRO A 118 -25.09 -15.96 25.43
CA PRO A 118 -24.81 -15.86 26.86
C PRO A 118 -25.96 -16.52 27.61
N ALA A 119 -25.62 -17.44 28.52
CA ALA A 119 -26.58 -17.99 29.47
C ALA A 119 -27.10 -16.83 30.32
N SER A 120 -28.37 -16.46 30.15
CA SER A 120 -29.07 -15.65 31.13
C SER A 120 -29.42 -16.59 32.28
N GLN A 121 -28.55 -16.62 33.29
CA GLN A 121 -29.00 -16.81 34.66
C GLN A 121 -29.78 -15.56 35.04
N ASN A 122 -31.03 -15.72 35.49
CA ASN A 122 -31.52 -15.03 36.69
C ASN A 122 -32.89 -15.58 37.11
N LYS A 123 -32.85 -16.15 38.32
CA LYS A 123 -33.86 -16.31 39.38
C LYS A 123 -35.35 -16.38 39.02
#